data_AF-A0A920FUA4-F1
#
_entry.id   AF-A0A920FUA4-F1
#
_cell.length_a   1.000
_cell.length_b   1.000
_cell.length_c   1.000
_cell.angle_alpha   90.00
_cell.angle_beta   90.00
_cell.angle_gamma   90.00
#
_symmetry.space_group_name_H-M   'P 1'
#
loop_
_entity.id
_entity.type
_entity.pdbx_description
1 polymer ?
#
loop_
_entity_poly.entity_id
_entity_poly.type
_entity_poly.pdbx_seq_one_letter_code
_entity_poly.pdbx_strand_id
1 'polypeptide(L)'
;MKLQFGTETKSCPRRSCSSSWNAGSIFSPTRDYITNSFFDSRDGFKDLYGDHQSKCLNGLKETILGRAVLDYPVIRKPWPSCAYTHRIIEAAEKIHNPSLQMEDIDEVIIEIPDPWTKVVKFQIPNNEAEARFSAPYCVMMALQSGSLGPDDFSNQIYLTEERQQLTKRATVQAFKVDSQFKEMSPDYPDMVSVKLKNGSMMKESIGYVKGGLHNPMSLEDLRNKFQKCSNKSTFFDQFLSAPIEAKSSSLLDIF
;
A
#
# COMPACT_ATOMS: atom_id res chain seq x y z
N MET A 1 -0.32 -5.46 -17.09
CA MET A 1 0.80 -6.21 -16.47
C MET A 1 0.64 -6.19 -14.94
N LYS A 2 -0.09 -7.15 -14.35
CA LYS A 2 -0.31 -7.29 -12.89
C LYS A 2 -0.21 -8.76 -12.43
N LEU A 3 0.46 -9.59 -13.23
CA LEU A 3 0.47 -11.06 -13.06
C LEU A 3 1.21 -11.53 -11.79
N GLN A 4 2.25 -10.81 -11.37
CA GLN A 4 3.08 -11.20 -10.22
C GLN A 4 2.43 -10.87 -8.86
N PHE A 5 1.31 -10.14 -8.83
CA PHE A 5 0.63 -9.76 -7.60
C PHE A 5 0.03 -11.00 -6.90
N GLY A 6 0.26 -11.12 -5.59
CA GLY A 6 -0.07 -12.32 -4.81
C GLY A 6 1.02 -13.40 -4.81
N THR A 7 2.23 -13.09 -5.27
CA THR A 7 3.39 -13.99 -5.20
C THR A 7 4.58 -13.29 -4.56
N GLU A 8 5.52 -14.07 -4.02
CA GLU A 8 6.80 -13.54 -3.51
C GLU A 8 7.60 -12.80 -4.60
N THR A 9 7.44 -13.20 -5.86
CA THR A 9 8.07 -12.57 -7.02
C THR A 9 7.71 -11.08 -7.14
N LYS A 10 6.59 -10.61 -6.57
CA LYS A 10 6.24 -9.18 -6.54
C LYS A 10 7.30 -8.34 -5.80
N SER A 11 8.01 -8.91 -4.82
CA SER A 11 9.08 -8.21 -4.10
C SER A 11 10.38 -8.12 -4.90
N CYS A 12 10.60 -9.08 -5.81
CA CYS A 12 11.86 -9.25 -6.55
C CYS A 12 12.24 -8.05 -7.42
N PRO A 13 11.34 -7.41 -8.20
CA PRO A 13 11.68 -6.23 -8.99
C PRO A 13 12.34 -5.11 -8.19
N ARG A 14 11.93 -4.88 -6.92
CA ARG A 14 12.55 -3.85 -6.09
C ARG A 14 14.01 -4.16 -5.77
N ARG A 15 14.32 -5.43 -5.49
CA ARG A 15 15.69 -5.90 -5.26
C ARG A 15 16.52 -5.83 -6.54
N SER A 16 15.96 -6.27 -7.67
CA SER A 16 16.64 -6.25 -8.96
C SER A 16 16.90 -4.84 -9.47
N CYS A 17 15.98 -3.89 -9.26
CA CYS A 17 16.22 -2.48 -9.58
C CYS A 17 17.37 -1.90 -8.76
N SER A 18 17.42 -2.18 -7.46
CA SER A 18 18.51 -1.73 -6.57
C SER A 18 19.86 -2.31 -7.00
N SER A 19 19.93 -3.61 -7.29
CA SER A 19 21.17 -4.25 -7.77
C SER A 19 21.61 -3.74 -9.14
N SER A 20 20.66 -3.52 -10.05
CA SER A 20 20.96 -2.99 -11.40
C SER A 20 21.47 -1.56 -11.34
N TRP A 21 20.95 -0.74 -10.42
CA TRP A 21 21.46 0.63 -10.20
C TRP A 21 22.90 0.62 -9.68
N ASN A 22 23.22 -0.23 -8.70
CA ASN A 22 24.58 -0.39 -8.21
C ASN A 22 25.54 -0.91 -9.30
N ALA A 23 25.10 -1.86 -10.12
CA ALA A 23 25.91 -2.33 -11.25
C ALA A 23 26.15 -1.19 -12.25
N GLY A 24 25.10 -0.45 -12.63
CA GLY A 24 25.21 0.68 -13.56
C GLY A 24 26.15 1.79 -13.07
N SER A 25 26.16 2.10 -11.78
CA SER A 25 27.08 3.09 -11.20
C SER A 25 28.53 2.62 -11.19
N ILE A 26 28.78 1.31 -10.98
CA ILE A 26 30.11 0.70 -11.03
C ILE A 26 30.67 0.67 -12.47
N PHE A 27 29.81 0.46 -13.48
CA PHE A 27 30.22 0.44 -14.90
C PHE A 27 30.24 1.82 -15.56
N SER A 28 29.70 2.86 -14.90
CA SER A 28 29.73 4.24 -15.41
C SER A 28 31.13 4.87 -15.60
N PRO A 29 32.23 4.49 -14.91
CA PRO A 29 33.55 5.05 -15.14
C PRO A 29 34.19 4.64 -16.48
N THR A 30 33.75 3.54 -17.10
CA THR A 30 34.17 3.11 -18.45
C THR A 30 33.29 3.78 -19.50
N ARG A 31 33.49 5.08 -19.70
CA ARG A 31 32.57 6.03 -20.37
C ARG A 31 32.37 5.88 -21.89
N ASP A 32 33.03 4.96 -22.58
CA ASP A 32 33.12 5.01 -24.04
C ASP A 32 31.89 4.45 -24.80
N TYR A 33 30.95 3.77 -24.12
CA TYR A 33 29.83 3.08 -24.77
C TYR A 33 28.43 3.48 -24.29
N ILE A 34 28.29 4.51 -23.45
CA ILE A 34 27.00 4.93 -22.91
C ILE A 34 26.46 6.13 -23.70
N THR A 35 25.25 5.99 -24.25
CA THR A 35 24.58 7.11 -24.94
C THR A 35 24.04 8.14 -23.94
N ASN A 36 24.42 9.40 -24.13
CA ASN A 36 23.95 10.53 -23.32
C ASN A 36 22.48 10.91 -23.61
N SER A 37 21.85 10.31 -24.61
CA SER A 37 20.48 10.58 -25.02
C SER A 37 19.52 9.41 -24.78
N PHE A 38 19.90 8.40 -23.99
CA PHE A 38 19.13 7.15 -23.80
C PHE A 38 17.63 7.34 -23.48
N PHE A 39 17.28 8.45 -22.81
CA PHE A 39 15.92 8.73 -22.38
C PHE A 39 15.07 9.32 -23.51
N ASP A 40 15.63 10.29 -24.25
CA ASP A 40 14.92 11.15 -25.21
C ASP A 40 15.14 10.74 -26.68
N SER A 41 16.07 9.82 -26.97
CA SER A 41 16.36 9.38 -28.34
C SER A 41 15.21 8.56 -28.94
N ARG A 42 15.19 8.46 -30.28
CA ARG A 42 14.37 7.48 -30.99
C ARG A 42 14.65 6.08 -30.44
N ASP A 43 13.59 5.31 -30.17
CA ASP A 43 13.65 3.99 -29.53
C ASP A 43 14.28 4.02 -28.11
N GLY A 44 14.37 5.21 -27.51
CA GLY A 44 14.83 5.44 -26.15
C GLY A 44 13.76 5.12 -25.11
N PHE A 45 14.10 5.31 -23.83
CA PHE A 45 13.24 4.90 -22.72
C PHE A 45 11.83 5.50 -22.78
N LYS A 46 11.70 6.79 -23.12
CA LYS A 46 10.40 7.47 -23.26
C LYS A 46 9.57 6.89 -24.41
N ASP A 47 10.18 6.59 -25.56
CA ASP A 47 9.45 6.05 -26.71
C ASP A 47 8.97 4.61 -26.46
N LEU A 48 9.75 3.82 -25.71
CA LEU A 48 9.43 2.42 -25.41
C LEU A 48 8.40 2.25 -24.29
N TYR A 49 8.45 3.11 -23.25
CA TYR A 49 7.66 2.93 -22.02
C TYR A 49 6.76 4.12 -21.67
N GLY A 50 6.92 5.25 -22.33
CA GLY A 50 6.16 6.46 -22.07
C GLY A 50 4.79 6.45 -22.73
N ASP A 51 4.04 7.49 -22.42
CA ASP A 51 2.73 7.79 -22.98
C ASP A 51 2.66 9.27 -23.40
N HIS A 52 1.48 9.72 -23.79
CA HIS A 52 1.22 11.12 -24.19
C HIS A 52 1.49 12.15 -23.08
N GLN A 53 1.63 11.75 -21.81
CA GLN A 53 1.94 12.63 -20.68
C GLN A 53 3.44 12.68 -20.37
N SER A 54 4.22 11.77 -20.94
CA SER A 54 5.64 11.61 -20.65
C SER A 54 6.45 12.78 -21.21
N LYS A 55 7.11 13.52 -20.32
CA LYS A 55 7.96 14.68 -20.66
C LYS A 55 9.38 14.23 -21.00
N CYS A 56 10.04 14.98 -21.89
CA CYS A 56 11.47 14.76 -22.18
C CYS A 56 12.35 15.15 -20.97
N LEU A 57 13.51 14.51 -20.82
CA LEU A 57 14.43 14.74 -19.69
C LEU A 57 14.93 16.19 -19.64
N ASN A 58 15.17 16.80 -20.81
CA ASN A 58 15.53 18.20 -20.90
C ASN A 58 14.49 19.16 -20.29
N GLY A 59 13.20 18.77 -20.28
CA GLY A 59 12.13 19.55 -19.66
C GLY A 59 12.10 19.48 -18.13
N LEU A 60 13.00 18.72 -17.50
CA LEU A 60 13.14 18.59 -16.04
C LEU A 60 14.35 19.35 -15.49
N LYS A 61 15.18 19.97 -16.34
CA LYS A 61 16.39 20.70 -15.93
C LYS A 61 16.12 21.97 -15.12
N GLU A 62 14.92 22.54 -15.22
CA GLU A 62 14.51 23.75 -14.49
C GLU A 62 13.98 23.45 -13.08
N THR A 63 13.96 22.18 -12.65
CA THR A 63 13.45 21.77 -11.34
C THR A 63 14.55 21.71 -10.28
N ILE A 64 14.25 22.15 -9.05
CA ILE A 64 15.15 21.98 -7.91
C ILE A 64 15.19 20.49 -7.55
N LEU A 65 16.32 19.83 -7.78
CA LEU A 65 16.53 18.44 -7.42
C LEU A 65 16.64 18.26 -5.89
N GLY A 66 16.31 17.07 -5.40
CA GLY A 66 16.46 16.71 -3.98
C GLY A 66 15.23 16.96 -3.09
N ARG A 67 14.15 17.57 -3.62
CA ARG A 67 12.92 17.88 -2.87
C ARG A 67 11.73 16.97 -3.20
N ALA A 68 11.91 15.95 -4.03
CA ALA A 68 10.81 15.14 -4.56
C ALA A 68 9.88 14.55 -3.49
N VAL A 69 10.39 14.16 -2.31
CA VAL A 69 9.57 13.61 -1.21
C VAL A 69 8.69 14.67 -0.54
N LEU A 70 9.12 15.94 -0.56
CA LEU A 70 8.36 17.07 -0.04
C LEU A 70 7.35 17.57 -1.06
N ASP A 71 7.77 17.68 -2.32
CA ASP A 71 6.96 18.26 -3.39
C ASP A 71 5.93 17.24 -3.93
N TYR A 72 6.23 15.94 -3.85
CA TYR A 72 5.37 14.84 -4.28
C TYR A 72 5.28 13.76 -3.18
N PRO A 73 4.58 14.06 -2.07
CA PRO A 73 4.50 13.15 -0.94
C PRO A 73 3.78 11.85 -1.33
N VAL A 74 4.43 10.73 -1.05
CA VAL A 74 3.86 9.40 -1.24
C VAL A 74 2.97 9.01 -0.07
N ILE A 75 1.97 8.16 -0.32
CA ILE A 75 1.16 7.58 0.75
C ILE A 75 2.07 6.74 1.67
N ARG A 76 2.19 7.18 2.92
CA ARG A 76 2.86 6.40 3.95
C ARG A 76 1.88 5.33 4.45
N LYS A 77 2.07 4.09 4.02
CA LYS A 77 1.19 2.97 4.34
C LYS A 77 1.03 2.72 5.84
N PRO A 78 -0.17 2.84 6.43
CA PRO A 78 -0.42 2.44 7.82
C PRO A 78 -0.55 0.90 7.96
N TRP A 79 -1.14 0.21 6.97
CA TRP A 79 -1.31 -1.25 6.99
C TRP A 79 -0.35 -1.98 6.03
N PRO A 80 0.13 -3.20 6.37
CA PRO A 80 1.14 -3.95 5.62
C PRO A 80 0.61 -4.69 4.36
N SER A 81 -0.39 -4.12 3.70
CA SER A 81 -1.12 -4.68 2.55
C SER A 81 -1.09 -3.77 1.30
N CYS A 82 -1.80 -4.16 0.24
CA CYS A 82 -1.96 -3.37 -0.97
C CYS A 82 -2.56 -1.99 -0.67
N ALA A 83 -2.13 -0.93 -1.37
CA ALA A 83 -2.67 0.41 -1.12
C ALA A 83 -4.19 0.50 -1.36
N TYR A 84 -4.72 -0.30 -2.29
CA TYR A 84 -6.15 -0.35 -2.60
C TYR A 84 -6.99 -1.08 -1.55
N THR A 85 -6.39 -1.66 -0.50
CA THR A 85 -7.16 -2.17 0.65
C THR A 85 -7.20 -1.16 1.79
N HIS A 86 -6.51 -0.02 1.70
CA HIS A 86 -6.28 0.83 2.88
C HIS A 86 -7.54 1.55 3.35
N ARG A 87 -8.30 2.12 2.42
CA ARG A 87 -9.56 2.81 2.74
C ARG A 87 -10.62 1.84 3.30
N ILE A 88 -10.71 0.63 2.76
CA ILE A 88 -11.64 -0.41 3.28
C ILE A 88 -11.20 -0.96 4.63
N ILE A 89 -9.89 -1.05 4.92
CA ILE A 89 -9.39 -1.38 6.26
C ILE A 89 -9.74 -0.26 7.24
N GLU A 90 -9.53 1.01 6.86
CA GLU A 90 -9.91 2.15 7.70
C GLU A 90 -11.41 2.16 8.02
N ALA A 91 -12.25 1.88 7.01
CA ALA A 91 -13.69 1.75 7.19
C ALA A 91 -14.04 0.62 8.18
N ALA A 92 -13.42 -0.54 8.03
CA ALA A 92 -13.58 -1.67 8.93
C ALA A 92 -13.17 -1.36 10.38
N GLU A 93 -12.01 -0.71 10.58
CA GLU A 93 -11.56 -0.29 11.91
C GLU A 93 -12.50 0.75 12.55
N LYS A 94 -13.16 1.60 11.76
CA LYS A 94 -14.18 2.54 12.25
C LYS A 94 -15.51 1.88 12.60
N ILE A 95 -15.90 0.83 11.86
CA ILE A 95 -17.11 0.04 12.14
C ILE A 95 -16.91 -0.86 13.35
N HIS A 96 -15.67 -1.33 13.58
CA HIS A 96 -15.36 -2.23 14.68
C HIS A 96 -15.89 -1.71 16.03
N ASN A 97 -16.50 -2.61 16.78
CA ASN A 97 -16.97 -2.37 18.13
C ASN A 97 -16.69 -3.63 18.97
N PRO A 98 -16.11 -3.53 20.18
CA PRO A 98 -15.87 -4.69 21.05
C PRO A 98 -17.12 -5.52 21.38
N SER A 99 -18.31 -4.94 21.30
CA SER A 99 -19.59 -5.64 21.50
C SER A 99 -20.09 -6.37 20.25
N LEU A 100 -19.57 -6.05 19.05
CA LEU A 100 -19.95 -6.73 17.81
C LEU A 100 -19.33 -8.12 17.76
N GLN A 101 -20.16 -9.16 17.84
CA GLN A 101 -19.71 -10.53 17.66
C GLN A 101 -19.64 -10.85 16.16
N MET A 102 -18.57 -11.51 15.74
CA MET A 102 -18.40 -11.88 14.34
C MET A 102 -19.51 -12.83 13.89
N GLU A 103 -20.05 -13.65 14.78
CA GLU A 103 -21.15 -14.59 14.55
C GLU A 103 -22.47 -13.89 14.22
N ASP A 104 -22.65 -12.64 14.63
CA ASP A 104 -23.87 -11.85 14.37
C ASP A 104 -23.87 -11.22 12.97
N ILE A 105 -22.72 -11.21 12.30
CA ILE A 105 -22.58 -10.71 10.93
C ILE A 105 -23.19 -11.72 9.95
N ASP A 106 -24.16 -11.25 9.17
CA ASP A 106 -24.79 -11.96 8.05
C ASP A 106 -23.90 -11.85 6.80
N GLU A 107 -23.59 -10.61 6.40
CA GLU A 107 -22.80 -10.32 5.20
C GLU A 107 -22.00 -9.02 5.37
N VAL A 108 -20.83 -8.96 4.75
CA VAL A 108 -20.04 -7.73 4.57
C VAL A 108 -19.90 -7.43 3.09
N ILE A 109 -20.26 -6.22 2.68
CA ILE A 109 -20.16 -5.76 1.30
C ILE A 109 -19.03 -4.73 1.22
N ILE A 110 -18.08 -4.95 0.31
CA ILE A 110 -16.93 -4.09 0.07
C ILE A 110 -17.08 -3.46 -1.32
N GLU A 111 -17.32 -2.17 -1.38
CA GLU A 111 -17.49 -1.45 -2.64
C GLU A 111 -16.23 -0.68 -3.01
N ILE A 112 -15.68 -0.98 -4.19
CA ILE A 112 -14.46 -0.37 -4.74
C ILE A 112 -14.59 -0.14 -6.26
N PRO A 113 -13.89 0.83 -6.86
CA PRO A 113 -13.65 0.93 -8.29
C PRO A 113 -13.18 -0.37 -8.94
N ASP A 114 -13.80 -0.68 -10.07
CA ASP A 114 -13.44 -1.82 -10.92
C ASP A 114 -11.93 -1.96 -11.21
N PRO A 115 -11.16 -0.90 -11.50
CA PRO A 115 -9.73 -1.04 -11.78
C PRO A 115 -8.90 -1.65 -10.64
N TRP A 116 -9.35 -1.56 -9.38
CA TRP A 116 -8.65 -2.12 -8.23
C TRP A 116 -8.84 -3.62 -8.11
N THR A 117 -9.96 -4.18 -8.57
CA THR A 117 -10.24 -5.64 -8.54
C THR A 117 -9.17 -6.46 -9.27
N LYS A 118 -8.51 -5.86 -10.27
CA LYS A 118 -7.39 -6.47 -11.01
C LYS A 118 -6.13 -6.68 -10.15
N VAL A 119 -6.05 -6.01 -8.99
CA VAL A 119 -4.95 -6.08 -8.03
C VAL A 119 -5.37 -6.83 -6.78
N VAL A 120 -6.50 -6.43 -6.18
CA VAL A 120 -7.03 -7.04 -4.94
C VAL A 120 -7.97 -8.21 -5.25
N LYS A 121 -7.50 -9.13 -6.10
CA LYS A 121 -8.31 -10.16 -6.76
C LYS A 121 -8.60 -11.40 -5.92
N PHE A 122 -7.97 -11.53 -4.75
CA PHE A 122 -8.02 -12.78 -3.98
C PHE A 122 -9.19 -12.75 -3.00
N GLN A 123 -10.17 -13.62 -3.23
CA GLN A 123 -11.32 -13.76 -2.33
C GLN A 123 -10.91 -14.44 -1.03
N ILE A 124 -10.33 -15.64 -1.12
CA ILE A 124 -9.80 -16.41 0.01
C ILE A 124 -8.31 -16.62 -0.25
N PRO A 125 -7.41 -16.06 0.59
CA PRO A 125 -5.96 -16.18 0.35
C PRO A 125 -5.42 -17.56 0.75
N ASN A 126 -4.50 -18.10 -0.05
CA ASN A 126 -3.85 -19.39 0.19
C ASN A 126 -2.38 -19.25 0.62
N ASN A 127 -1.86 -18.03 0.63
CA ASN A 127 -0.52 -17.71 1.08
C ASN A 127 -0.47 -16.26 1.60
N GLU A 128 0.65 -15.90 2.22
CA GLU A 128 0.87 -14.58 2.79
C GLU A 128 0.73 -13.45 1.75
N ALA A 129 1.31 -13.66 0.57
CA ALA A 129 1.27 -12.66 -0.49
C ALA A 129 -0.18 -12.42 -0.95
N GLU A 130 -0.96 -13.47 -1.17
CA GLU A 130 -2.40 -13.36 -1.50
C GLU A 130 -3.18 -12.64 -0.40
N ALA A 131 -2.90 -12.93 0.88
CA ALA A 131 -3.58 -12.28 2.00
C ALA A 131 -3.38 -10.76 1.96
N ARG A 132 -2.17 -10.28 1.63
CA ARG A 132 -1.84 -8.85 1.46
C ARG A 132 -2.55 -8.19 0.26
N PHE A 133 -3.12 -8.98 -0.65
CA PHE A 133 -3.90 -8.55 -1.82
C PHE A 133 -5.35 -9.05 -1.77
N SER A 134 -5.85 -9.46 -0.60
CA SER A 134 -7.24 -9.88 -0.41
C SER A 134 -8.00 -8.80 0.34
N ALA A 135 -8.91 -8.11 -0.36
CA ALA A 135 -9.81 -7.12 0.24
C ALA A 135 -10.74 -7.75 1.31
N PRO A 136 -11.41 -8.89 1.04
CA PRO A 136 -12.21 -9.60 2.04
C PRO A 136 -11.44 -9.97 3.31
N TYR A 137 -10.25 -10.55 3.16
CA TYR A 137 -9.42 -10.92 4.30
C TYR A 137 -9.04 -9.70 5.14
N CYS A 138 -8.52 -8.65 4.51
CA CYS A 138 -8.09 -7.45 5.20
C CYS A 138 -9.24 -6.78 5.96
N VAL A 139 -10.43 -6.70 5.36
CA VAL A 139 -11.62 -6.12 5.99
C VAL A 139 -12.09 -6.97 7.16
N MET A 140 -12.20 -8.29 7.01
CA MET A 140 -12.69 -9.16 8.08
C MET A 140 -11.74 -9.20 9.28
N MET A 141 -10.42 -9.21 9.05
CA MET A 141 -9.45 -9.16 10.14
C MET A 141 -9.51 -7.81 10.88
N ALA A 142 -9.64 -6.71 10.15
CA ALA A 142 -9.80 -5.39 10.76
C ALA A 142 -11.12 -5.25 11.54
N LEU A 143 -12.23 -5.81 11.04
CA LEU A 143 -13.52 -5.86 11.74
C LEU A 143 -13.44 -6.71 13.01
N GLN A 144 -12.73 -7.84 12.98
CA GLN A 144 -12.60 -8.75 14.11
C GLN A 144 -11.85 -8.11 15.29
N SER A 145 -10.70 -7.49 15.01
CA SER A 145 -9.77 -7.02 16.06
C SER A 145 -9.78 -5.51 16.29
N GLY A 146 -10.39 -4.73 15.40
CA GLY A 146 -10.28 -3.27 15.38
C GLY A 146 -8.92 -2.75 14.94
N SER A 147 -8.00 -3.62 14.53
CA SER A 147 -6.67 -3.25 14.08
C SER A 147 -6.05 -4.34 13.21
N LEU A 148 -5.59 -3.99 12.02
CA LEU A 148 -4.80 -4.90 11.18
C LEU A 148 -3.29 -4.65 11.32
N GLY A 149 -2.50 -5.71 11.55
CA GLY A 149 -1.06 -5.62 11.78
C GLY A 149 -0.23 -6.64 10.99
N PRO A 150 1.12 -6.59 11.10
CA PRO A 150 1.99 -7.58 10.46
C PRO A 150 1.72 -9.03 10.90
N ASP A 151 1.34 -9.22 12.16
CA ASP A 151 1.05 -10.55 12.72
C ASP A 151 -0.17 -11.20 12.07
N ASP A 152 -1.07 -10.41 11.49
CA ASP A 152 -2.21 -10.93 10.73
C ASP A 152 -1.83 -11.54 9.39
N PHE A 153 -0.56 -11.47 8.98
CA PHE A 153 -0.06 -12.06 7.74
C PHE A 153 1.02 -13.11 7.98
N SER A 154 1.44 -13.33 9.23
CA SER A 154 2.55 -14.21 9.57
C SER A 154 2.09 -15.60 10.01
N ASN A 155 3.04 -16.54 10.15
CA ASN A 155 2.82 -17.85 10.77
C ASN A 155 1.64 -18.65 10.21
N GLN A 156 1.32 -18.46 8.93
CA GLN A 156 0.19 -19.10 8.26
C GLN A 156 -1.17 -18.87 8.94
N ILE A 157 -1.31 -17.83 9.78
CA ILE A 157 -2.55 -17.57 10.51
C ILE A 157 -3.72 -17.33 9.55
N TYR A 158 -3.45 -16.76 8.38
CA TYR A 158 -4.42 -16.57 7.29
C TYR A 158 -5.02 -17.88 6.73
N LEU A 159 -4.42 -19.04 7.04
CA LEU A 159 -4.93 -20.36 6.65
C LEU A 159 -5.81 -21.02 7.71
N THR A 160 -5.97 -20.43 8.90
CA THR A 160 -6.83 -21.02 9.93
C THR A 160 -8.27 -21.08 9.43
N GLU A 161 -8.97 -22.16 9.81
CA GLU A 161 -10.35 -22.36 9.39
C GLU A 161 -11.23 -21.18 9.82
N GLU A 162 -11.05 -20.69 11.05
CA GLU A 162 -11.74 -19.51 11.58
C GLU A 162 -11.60 -18.30 10.63
N ARG A 163 -10.37 -17.90 10.27
CA ARG A 163 -10.13 -16.72 9.43
C ARG A 163 -10.64 -16.92 8.00
N GLN A 164 -10.51 -18.13 7.46
CA GLN A 164 -11.08 -18.43 6.14
C GLN A 164 -12.61 -18.38 6.14
N GLN A 165 -13.28 -18.88 7.18
CA GLN A 165 -14.73 -18.82 7.30
C GLN A 165 -15.24 -17.40 7.50
N LEU A 166 -14.54 -16.57 8.29
CA LEU A 166 -14.84 -15.15 8.40
C LEU A 166 -14.71 -14.45 7.05
N THR A 167 -13.59 -14.68 6.36
CA THR A 167 -13.29 -14.08 5.04
C THR A 167 -14.40 -14.36 4.01
N LYS A 168 -15.01 -15.55 4.03
CA LYS A 168 -16.11 -15.92 3.13
C LYS A 168 -17.38 -15.07 3.28
N ARG A 169 -17.56 -14.36 4.40
CA ARG A 169 -18.72 -13.49 4.64
C ARG A 169 -18.58 -12.11 3.99
N ALA A 170 -17.39 -11.77 3.49
CA ALA A 170 -17.12 -10.50 2.85
C ALA A 170 -17.06 -10.65 1.32
N THR A 171 -17.84 -9.84 0.59
CA THR A 171 -17.92 -9.87 -0.87
C THR A 171 -17.53 -8.53 -1.45
N VAL A 172 -16.70 -8.54 -2.50
CA VAL A 172 -16.35 -7.33 -3.26
C VAL A 172 -17.40 -7.04 -4.32
N GLN A 173 -17.94 -5.83 -4.31
CA GLN A 173 -18.83 -5.29 -5.34
C GLN A 173 -18.15 -4.12 -6.05
N ALA A 174 -17.77 -4.34 -7.30
CA ALA A 174 -17.06 -3.34 -8.07
C ALA A 174 -18.02 -2.29 -8.67
N PHE A 175 -17.68 -1.01 -8.55
CA PHE A 175 -18.40 0.06 -9.24
C PHE A 175 -17.61 0.63 -10.42
N LYS A 176 -18.33 1.10 -11.43
CA LYS A 176 -17.74 1.67 -12.65
C LYS A 176 -17.18 3.06 -12.37
N VAL A 177 -16.07 3.40 -13.04
CA VAL A 177 -15.45 4.72 -12.99
C VAL A 177 -15.39 5.31 -14.40
N ASP A 178 -15.42 6.64 -14.49
CA ASP A 178 -15.39 7.35 -15.76
C ASP A 178 -13.96 7.72 -16.22
N SER A 179 -13.85 8.49 -17.30
CA SER A 179 -12.57 8.95 -17.85
C SER A 179 -11.83 9.95 -16.96
N GLN A 180 -12.48 10.55 -15.96
CA GLN A 180 -11.88 11.47 -14.99
C GLN A 180 -11.27 10.73 -13.79
N PHE A 181 -11.41 9.39 -13.73
CA PHE A 181 -10.85 8.58 -12.66
C PHE A 181 -9.35 8.80 -12.51
N LYS A 182 -8.97 9.30 -11.34
CA LYS A 182 -7.58 9.42 -10.91
C LYS A 182 -7.32 8.42 -9.79
N GLU A 183 -6.12 7.87 -9.77
CA GLU A 183 -5.70 6.93 -8.76
C GLU A 183 -5.86 7.53 -7.35
N MET A 184 -6.58 6.83 -6.48
CA MET A 184 -6.90 7.28 -5.12
C MET A 184 -7.60 8.65 -5.04
N SER A 185 -8.39 9.04 -6.04
CA SER A 185 -9.25 10.24 -5.95
C SER A 185 -10.31 10.07 -4.85
N PRO A 186 -10.61 11.10 -4.03
CA PRO A 186 -11.70 11.05 -3.06
C PRO A 186 -13.09 11.03 -3.69
N ASP A 187 -13.24 11.42 -4.98
CA ASP A 187 -14.51 11.40 -5.71
C ASP A 187 -15.05 9.99 -5.94
N TYR A 188 -14.16 8.99 -5.79
CA TYR A 188 -14.46 7.57 -5.89
C TYR A 188 -14.04 6.90 -4.57
N PRO A 189 -14.82 7.10 -3.48
CA PRO A 189 -14.49 6.55 -2.18
C PRO A 189 -14.71 5.03 -2.14
N ASP A 190 -14.04 4.40 -1.20
CA ASP A 190 -14.22 2.97 -0.92
C ASP A 190 -15.19 2.82 0.25
N MET A 191 -15.99 1.78 0.23
CA MET A 191 -17.07 1.63 1.21
C MET A 191 -17.12 0.23 1.77
N VAL A 192 -17.42 0.13 3.06
CA VAL A 192 -17.69 -1.14 3.73
C VAL A 192 -19.07 -1.04 4.37
N SER A 193 -19.93 -2.01 4.08
CA SER A 193 -21.24 -2.17 4.70
C SER A 193 -21.30 -3.51 5.41
N VAL A 194 -21.66 -3.53 6.69
CA VAL A 194 -21.81 -4.72 7.52
C VAL A 194 -23.28 -4.91 7.84
N LYS A 195 -23.87 -6.00 7.37
CA LYS A 195 -25.25 -6.39 7.64
C LYS A 195 -25.26 -7.44 8.74
N LEU A 196 -26.04 -7.20 9.79
CA LEU A 196 -26.22 -8.14 10.90
C LEU A 196 -27.43 -9.02 10.67
N LYS A 197 -27.44 -10.19 11.32
CA LYS A 197 -28.54 -11.17 11.26
C LYS A 197 -29.87 -10.64 11.79
N ASN A 198 -29.83 -9.64 12.67
CA ASN A 198 -31.03 -8.95 13.16
C ASN A 198 -31.59 -7.91 12.17
N GLY A 199 -30.94 -7.73 11.01
CA GLY A 199 -31.34 -6.80 9.96
C GLY A 199 -30.75 -5.40 10.07
N SER A 200 -30.00 -5.07 11.13
CA SER A 200 -29.31 -3.78 11.22
C SER A 200 -28.11 -3.71 10.27
N MET A 201 -27.73 -2.49 9.90
CA MET A 201 -26.64 -2.23 8.97
C MET A 201 -25.74 -1.11 9.48
N MET A 202 -24.43 -1.35 9.43
CA MET A 202 -23.39 -0.37 9.70
C MET A 202 -22.64 -0.09 8.40
N LYS A 203 -22.24 1.16 8.17
CA LYS A 203 -21.67 1.56 6.88
C LYS A 203 -20.67 2.69 7.05
N GLU A 204 -19.51 2.55 6.42
CA GLU A 204 -18.46 3.57 6.41
C GLU A 204 -17.90 3.76 5.00
N SER A 205 -17.58 5.02 4.67
CA SER A 205 -17.09 5.44 3.35
C SER A 205 -15.86 6.32 3.50
N ILE A 206 -14.76 5.96 2.84
CA ILE A 206 -13.46 6.63 3.01
C ILE A 206 -12.98 7.18 1.67
N GLY A 207 -12.88 8.51 1.58
CA GLY A 207 -12.31 9.22 0.43
C GLY A 207 -10.81 9.45 0.59
N TYR A 208 -10.37 10.15 1.63
CA TYR A 208 -8.94 10.43 1.84
C TYR A 208 -8.25 9.33 2.65
N VAL A 209 -7.38 8.56 1.99
CA VAL A 209 -6.64 7.46 2.62
C VAL A 209 -5.69 7.96 3.70
N LYS A 210 -5.70 7.33 4.87
CA LYS A 210 -4.72 7.58 5.93
C LYS A 210 -3.28 7.37 5.45
N GLY A 211 -2.42 8.31 5.80
CA GLY A 211 -1.03 8.41 5.33
C GLY A 211 -0.83 9.16 4.02
N GLY A 212 -1.90 9.62 3.36
CA GLY A 212 -1.84 10.49 2.18
C GLY A 212 -1.71 11.97 2.53
N LEU A 213 -1.62 12.84 1.51
CA LEU A 213 -1.45 14.29 1.66
C LEU A 213 -2.58 14.94 2.48
N HIS A 214 -3.83 14.55 2.24
CA HIS A 214 -5.01 15.14 2.88
C HIS A 214 -5.42 14.45 4.19
N ASN A 215 -4.77 13.34 4.54
CA ASN A 215 -5.00 12.61 5.79
C ASN A 215 -3.66 12.00 6.27
N PRO A 216 -2.68 12.84 6.64
CA PRO A 216 -1.36 12.36 7.02
C PRO A 216 -1.42 11.57 8.33
N MET A 217 -0.53 10.58 8.48
CA MET A 217 -0.34 9.92 9.78
C MET A 217 0.23 10.91 10.79
N SER A 218 -0.35 10.93 11.99
CA SER A 218 0.18 11.66 13.14
C SER A 218 1.52 11.07 13.60
N LEU A 219 2.25 11.78 14.46
CA LEU A 219 3.45 11.24 15.10
C LEU A 219 3.15 9.97 15.89
N GLU A 220 1.98 9.91 16.53
CA GLU A 220 1.55 8.75 17.29
C GLU A 220 1.24 7.55 16.38
N ASP A 221 0.61 7.78 15.22
CA ASP A 221 0.43 6.73 14.20
C ASP A 221 1.78 6.17 13.73
N LEU A 222 2.77 7.05 13.52
CA LEU A 222 4.11 6.66 13.10
C LEU A 222 4.83 5.86 14.19
N ARG A 223 4.70 6.26 15.46
CA ARG A 223 5.25 5.53 16.61
C ARG A 223 4.63 4.13 16.70
N ASN A 224 3.30 4.04 16.65
CA ASN A 224 2.56 2.78 16.69
C ASN A 224 2.95 1.86 15.53
N LYS A 225 3.10 2.41 14.32
CA LYS A 225 3.62 1.66 13.17
C LYS A 225 5.04 1.16 13.40
N PHE A 226 5.93 2.01 13.91
CA PHE A 226 7.32 1.62 14.18
C PHE A 226 7.39 0.49 15.21
N GLN A 227 6.59 0.57 16.27
CA GLN A 227 6.45 -0.47 17.28
C GLN A 227 5.95 -1.78 16.67
N LYS A 228 4.85 -1.76 15.89
CA LYS A 228 4.33 -2.95 15.19
C LYS A 228 5.35 -3.60 14.25
N CYS A 229 6.28 -2.84 13.66
CA CYS A 229 7.29 -3.37 12.74
C CYS A 229 8.57 -3.90 13.41
N SER A 230 8.94 -3.39 14.58
CA SER A 230 10.27 -3.62 15.16
C SER A 230 10.26 -4.11 16.60
N ASN A 231 9.14 -3.96 17.31
CA ASN A 231 9.02 -4.12 18.76
C ASN A 231 10.03 -3.30 19.58
N LYS A 232 10.70 -2.31 18.98
CA LYS A 232 11.78 -1.52 19.61
C LYS A 232 11.44 -0.03 19.62
N SER A 233 10.36 0.35 20.31
CA SER A 233 9.86 1.73 20.35
C SER A 233 10.88 2.77 20.80
N THR A 234 11.91 2.37 21.56
CA THR A 234 13.01 3.22 22.03
C THR A 234 13.83 3.86 20.91
N PHE A 235 13.93 3.22 19.74
CA PHE A 235 14.65 3.81 18.60
C PHE A 235 13.85 4.88 17.88
N PHE A 236 12.52 4.92 18.04
CA PHE A 236 11.68 5.88 17.34
C PHE A 236 12.05 7.33 17.69
N ASP A 237 12.24 7.62 18.99
CA ASP A 237 12.62 8.95 19.46
C ASP A 237 14.02 9.35 19.01
N GLN A 238 14.94 8.39 18.92
CA GLN A 238 16.28 8.61 18.39
C GLN A 238 16.27 8.95 16.91
N PHE A 239 15.45 8.25 16.11
CA PHE A 239 15.28 8.58 14.68
C PHE A 239 14.66 9.96 14.48
N LEU A 240 13.70 10.35 15.31
CA LEU A 240 13.01 11.63 15.17
C LEU A 240 13.89 12.82 15.59
N SER A 241 14.77 12.62 16.57
CA SER A 241 15.71 13.65 17.05
C SER A 241 17.04 13.70 16.28
N ALA A 242 17.29 12.75 15.38
CA ALA A 242 18.51 12.71 14.59
C ALA A 242 18.61 13.96 13.67
N PRO A 243 19.77 14.64 13.64
CA PRO A 243 19.96 15.76 12.73
C PRO A 243 19.86 15.29 11.27
N ILE A 244 19.24 16.10 10.41
CA ILE A 244 19.01 15.78 8.99
C ILE A 244 20.34 15.54 8.24
N GLU A 245 21.43 16.11 8.74
CA GLU A 245 22.80 16.00 8.22
C GLU A 245 23.53 14.72 8.68
N ALA A 246 22.91 13.93 9.57
CA ALA A 246 23.46 12.65 10.02
C ALA A 246 23.66 11.71 8.83
N LYS A 247 24.89 11.24 8.61
CA LYS A 247 25.17 10.21 7.60
C LYS A 247 24.36 8.97 7.95
N SER A 248 23.78 8.28 6.97
CA SER A 248 23.03 7.04 7.22
C SER A 248 23.86 5.97 7.97
N SER A 249 25.20 6.05 7.92
CA SER A 249 26.10 5.21 8.71
C SER A 249 26.03 5.47 10.22
N SER A 250 25.75 6.69 10.68
CA SER A 250 25.58 6.98 12.11
C SER A 250 24.28 6.40 12.69
N LEU A 251 23.38 5.92 11.83
CA LEU A 251 22.20 5.15 12.22
C LEU A 251 22.50 3.64 12.36
N LEU A 252 23.64 3.16 11.84
CA LEU A 252 24.08 1.77 12.00
C LEU A 252 24.78 1.55 13.33
N ASP A 253 25.41 2.58 13.91
CA ASP A 253 25.99 2.53 15.27
C ASP A 253 24.92 2.38 16.37
N ILE A 254 23.64 2.47 15.99
CA ILE A 254 22.46 2.32 16.85
C ILE A 254 21.97 0.86 16.91
N PHE A 255 22.40 -0.01 15.98
CA PHE A 255 21.93 -1.41 15.86
C PHE A 255 22.93 -2.46 16.35
#